data_AF-X1TAU3-F1
#
_entry.id   AF-X1TAU3-F1
#
_cell.length_a   1.000
_cell.length_b   1.000
_cell.length_c   1.000
_cell.angle_alpha   90.00
_cell.angle_beta   90.00
_cell.angle_gamma   90.00
#
_symmetry.space_group_name_H-M   'P 1'
#
loop_
_entity.id
_entity.type
_entity.pdbx_description
1 polymer ?
#
loop_
_entity_poly.entity_id
_entity_poly.type
_entity_poly.pdbx_seq_one_letter_code
_entity_poly.pdbx_strand_id
1 'polypeptide(L)'
;GRHAAMEDSGIAPGCKVMNIKVLDDNGEGSEENVVLGLEEVVRLRRLAYEEGLHWYDDMFITGVNISFGAPDDGDPDNPMRVACRAAITEIAEETGVRLIIVAAAGNQGPNPGTIVVPSTEPEVLSIGVLTFSPFYIWPLSSRGPTKEGLIKPDLVWFGVNLNVASSKSQ
;
A
#
# COMPACT_ATOMS: atom_id res chain seq x y z
N GLY A 1 13.89 -7.55 -15.03
CA GLY A 1 14.46 -8.76 -14.39
C GLY A 1 13.98 -9.99 -15.15
N ARG A 2 14.84 -10.98 -15.35
CA ARG A 2 14.41 -12.30 -15.85
C ARG A 2 14.15 -13.18 -14.63
N HIS A 3 13.00 -13.83 -14.57
CA HIS A 3 12.82 -14.98 -13.68
C HIS A 3 13.55 -16.16 -14.32
N ALA A 4 14.44 -16.84 -13.58
CA ALA A 4 14.79 -18.20 -13.97
C ALA A 4 13.62 -19.11 -13.61
N ALA A 5 13.32 -20.09 -14.47
CA ALA A 5 12.28 -21.05 -14.17
C ALA A 5 12.64 -21.82 -12.88
N MET A 6 11.65 -21.95 -11.97
CA MET A 6 11.76 -22.66 -10.68
C MET A 6 12.58 -21.96 -9.58
N GLU A 7 12.82 -20.65 -9.68
CA GLU A 7 13.34 -19.85 -8.57
C GLU A 7 12.23 -19.08 -7.85
N ASP A 8 12.24 -19.13 -6.51
CA ASP A 8 11.38 -18.29 -5.67
C ASP A 8 11.73 -16.83 -5.91
N SER A 9 10.77 -16.06 -6.44
CA SER A 9 10.96 -14.65 -6.76
C SER A 9 9.68 -13.84 -6.52
N GLY A 10 9.85 -12.58 -6.13
CA GLY A 10 8.75 -11.62 -6.08
C GLY A 10 8.23 -11.28 -7.48
N ILE A 11 7.06 -10.61 -7.55
CA ILE A 11 6.41 -10.24 -8.82
C ILE A 11 7.28 -9.33 -9.71
N ALA A 12 8.07 -8.45 -9.10
CA ALA A 12 8.94 -7.50 -9.81
C ALA A 12 10.41 -7.67 -9.39
N PRO A 13 11.11 -8.75 -9.76
CA PRO A 13 12.42 -9.10 -9.22
C PRO A 13 13.54 -8.11 -9.60
N GLY A 14 13.29 -7.21 -10.54
CA GLY A 14 14.23 -6.17 -10.94
C GLY A 14 13.95 -4.79 -10.34
N CYS A 15 12.90 -4.63 -9.53
CA CYS A 15 12.62 -3.35 -8.89
C CYS A 15 13.67 -3.04 -7.81
N LYS A 16 13.83 -1.76 -7.52
CA LYS A 16 14.53 -1.30 -6.32
C LYS A 16 13.53 -1.16 -5.19
N VAL A 17 13.96 -1.45 -3.98
CA VAL A 17 13.14 -1.35 -2.77
C VAL A 17 13.71 -0.25 -1.88
N MET A 18 12.86 0.69 -1.50
CA MET A 18 13.16 1.73 -0.52
C MET A 18 12.30 1.51 0.71
N ASN A 19 12.92 1.41 1.88
CA ASN A 19 12.23 1.17 3.14
C ASN A 19 12.11 2.48 3.92
N ILE A 20 10.88 2.89 4.20
CA ILE A 20 10.56 3.98 5.13
C ILE A 20 9.89 3.34 6.34
N LYS A 21 10.63 3.22 7.45
CA LYS A 21 10.14 2.55 8.66
C LYS A 21 9.21 3.47 9.44
N VAL A 22 7.92 3.14 9.45
CA VAL A 22 6.88 3.88 10.22
C VAL A 22 6.27 3.08 11.36
N LEU A 23 6.56 1.77 11.41
CA LEU A 23 6.16 0.86 12.48
C LEU A 23 7.37 0.46 13.33
N ASP A 24 7.13 0.16 14.60
CA ASP A 24 8.11 -0.37 15.53
C ASP A 24 8.38 -1.87 15.31
N ASP A 25 9.15 -2.48 16.21
CA ASP A 25 9.54 -3.89 16.09
C ASP A 25 8.40 -4.87 16.43
N ASN A 26 7.28 -4.37 16.97
CA ASN A 26 6.05 -5.14 17.20
C ASN A 26 5.05 -5.01 16.04
N GLY A 27 5.35 -4.16 15.05
CA GLY A 27 4.44 -3.86 13.94
C GLY A 27 3.39 -2.81 14.31
N GLU A 28 3.62 -2.03 15.35
CA GLU A 28 2.74 -0.96 15.81
C GLU A 28 3.30 0.41 15.40
N GLY A 29 2.42 1.38 15.12
CA GLY A 29 2.82 2.73 14.77
C GLY A 29 1.69 3.72 14.97
N SER A 30 2.03 5.01 14.99
CA SER A 30 1.07 6.10 15.06
C SER A 30 0.67 6.58 13.66
N GLU A 31 -0.51 7.18 13.54
CA GLU A 31 -0.91 7.89 12.31
C GLU A 31 0.13 8.95 11.94
N GLU A 32 0.68 9.67 12.93
CA GLU A 32 1.75 10.66 12.76
C GLU A 32 2.98 10.07 12.06
N ASN A 33 3.47 8.91 12.48
CA ASN A 33 4.62 8.26 11.84
C ASN A 33 4.32 7.93 10.36
N VAL A 34 3.09 7.53 10.05
CA VAL A 34 2.68 7.20 8.69
C VAL A 34 2.62 8.47 7.84
N VAL A 35 2.07 9.56 8.38
CA VAL A 35 2.04 10.87 7.72
C VAL A 35 3.47 11.35 7.42
N LEU A 36 4.35 11.35 8.41
CA LEU A 36 5.76 11.73 8.22
C LEU A 36 6.48 10.83 7.21
N GLY A 37 6.16 9.53 7.20
CA GLY A 37 6.70 8.60 6.21
C GLY A 37 6.24 8.92 4.78
N LEU A 38 4.98 9.30 4.59
CA LEU A 38 4.45 9.72 3.29
C LEU A 38 5.01 11.08 2.85
N GLU A 39 5.19 12.03 3.78
CA GLU A 39 5.86 13.29 3.50
C GLU A 39 7.30 13.06 3.00
N GLU A 40 8.02 12.10 3.59
CA GLU A 40 9.36 11.72 3.13
C GLU A 40 9.33 11.09 1.73
N VAL A 41 8.31 10.26 1.41
CA VAL A 41 8.12 9.76 0.03
C VAL A 41 7.97 10.93 -0.95
N VAL A 42 7.11 11.89 -0.64
CA VAL A 42 6.86 13.07 -1.48
C VAL A 42 8.14 13.88 -1.66
N ARG A 43 8.88 14.11 -0.57
CA ARG A 43 10.16 14.85 -0.61
C ARG A 43 11.20 14.16 -1.50
N LEU A 44 11.38 12.84 -1.36
CA LEU A 44 12.32 12.07 -2.18
C LEU A 44 11.88 12.01 -3.65
N ARG A 45 10.58 11.89 -3.89
CA ARG A 45 9.98 11.90 -5.20
C ARG A 45 10.21 13.22 -5.94
N ARG A 46 10.01 14.35 -5.24
CA ARG A 46 10.30 15.72 -5.73
C ARG A 46 11.78 15.86 -6.07
N LEU A 47 12.67 15.49 -5.15
CA LEU A 47 14.11 15.56 -5.38
C LEU A 47 14.54 14.79 -6.62
N ALA A 48 14.04 13.55 -6.79
CA ALA A 48 14.32 12.76 -7.98
C ALA A 48 13.84 13.45 -9.28
N TYR A 49 12.68 14.09 -9.25
CA TYR A 49 12.17 14.83 -10.41
C TYR A 49 13.01 16.08 -10.73
N GLU A 50 13.39 16.85 -9.70
CA GLU A 50 14.26 18.04 -9.85
C GLU A 50 15.65 17.70 -10.39
N GLU A 51 16.20 16.54 -10.00
CA GLU A 51 17.46 16.00 -10.53
C GLU A 51 17.33 15.45 -11.95
N GLY A 52 16.12 15.42 -12.52
CA GLY A 52 15.86 14.91 -13.87
C GLY A 52 15.87 13.38 -13.95
N LEU A 53 15.68 12.69 -12.83
CA LEU A 53 15.58 11.24 -12.80
C LEU A 53 14.25 10.76 -13.42
N HIS A 54 14.29 9.56 -13.98
CA HIS A 54 13.17 8.89 -14.62
C HIS A 54 12.82 7.58 -13.91
N TRP A 55 11.71 6.95 -14.34
CA TRP A 55 11.16 5.73 -13.74
C TRP A 55 12.08 4.52 -13.70
N TYR A 56 13.17 4.52 -14.44
CA TYR A 56 14.18 3.46 -14.45
C TYR A 56 15.40 3.78 -13.58
N ASP A 57 15.48 4.97 -13.00
CA ASP A 57 16.57 5.37 -12.11
C ASP A 57 16.32 4.92 -10.67
N ASP A 58 17.40 4.56 -9.98
CA ASP A 58 17.34 3.88 -8.68
C ASP A 58 16.59 4.66 -7.58
N MET A 59 16.59 6.00 -7.65
CA MET A 59 15.98 6.88 -6.65
C MET A 59 14.56 7.36 -7.02
N PHE A 60 14.00 6.89 -8.14
CA PHE A 60 12.70 7.35 -8.60
C PHE A 60 11.56 6.46 -8.05
N ILE A 61 10.87 6.95 -7.03
CA ILE A 61 9.77 6.21 -6.38
C ILE A 61 8.55 6.17 -7.32
N THR A 62 8.21 5.00 -7.86
CA THR A 62 7.05 4.82 -8.75
C THR A 62 5.77 4.42 -8.02
N GLY A 63 5.88 3.89 -6.81
CA GLY A 63 4.72 3.51 -6.01
C GLY A 63 5.07 3.18 -4.57
N VAL A 64 4.04 3.17 -3.73
CA VAL A 64 4.11 2.93 -2.29
C VAL A 64 3.20 1.76 -1.93
N ASN A 65 3.70 0.85 -1.10
CA ASN A 65 2.92 -0.24 -0.53
C ASN A 65 2.71 -0.02 0.97
N ILE A 66 1.45 -0.02 1.40
CA ILE A 66 1.02 0.15 2.79
C ILE A 66 0.28 -1.13 3.23
N SER A 67 1.01 -2.07 3.83
CA SER A 67 0.45 -3.36 4.28
C SER A 67 0.03 -3.35 5.75
N PHE A 68 -0.51 -2.23 6.21
CA PHE A 68 -1.06 -2.04 7.56
C PHE A 68 -2.21 -1.03 7.48
N GLY A 69 -2.97 -0.89 8.57
CA GLY A 69 -4.03 0.10 8.63
C GLY A 69 -4.66 0.21 10.01
N ALA A 70 -5.50 1.23 10.16
CA ALA A 70 -6.26 1.52 11.37
C ALA A 70 -7.77 1.35 11.12
N PRO A 71 -8.58 1.09 12.16
CA PRO A 71 -10.03 1.05 12.02
C PRO A 71 -10.57 2.32 11.34
N ASP A 72 -11.43 2.15 10.33
CA ASP A 72 -12.12 3.27 9.69
C ASP A 72 -12.95 4.04 10.71
N ASP A 73 -12.78 5.36 10.79
CA ASP A 73 -13.54 6.28 11.62
C ASP A 73 -14.71 6.92 10.83
N GLY A 74 -14.69 6.81 9.49
CA GLY A 74 -15.64 7.45 8.59
C GLY A 74 -15.34 8.93 8.33
N ASP A 75 -14.18 9.42 8.77
CA ASP A 75 -13.75 10.80 8.58
C ASP A 75 -12.99 10.94 7.24
N PRO A 76 -13.49 11.73 6.26
CA PRO A 76 -12.76 12.03 5.02
C PRO A 76 -11.43 12.76 5.25
N ASP A 77 -11.27 13.39 6.42
CA ASP A 77 -10.11 14.17 6.81
C ASP A 77 -9.22 13.42 7.82
N ASN A 78 -9.40 12.10 7.99
CA ASN A 78 -8.47 11.28 8.77
C ASN A 78 -7.01 11.52 8.27
N PRO A 79 -6.03 11.71 9.18
CA PRO A 79 -4.67 12.10 8.81
C PRO A 79 -4.00 11.19 7.77
N MET A 80 -4.17 9.87 7.88
CA MET A 80 -3.57 8.93 6.93
C MET A 80 -4.21 9.03 5.54
N ARG A 81 -5.51 9.31 5.47
CA ARG A 81 -6.23 9.52 4.22
C ARG A 81 -5.81 10.80 3.55
N VAL A 82 -5.76 11.89 4.31
CA VAL A 82 -5.31 13.21 3.83
C VAL A 82 -3.88 13.12 3.32
N ALA A 83 -2.98 12.46 4.06
CA ALA A 83 -1.60 12.28 3.62
C ALA A 83 -1.49 11.48 2.33
N CYS A 84 -2.26 10.40 2.17
CA CYS A 84 -2.28 9.65 0.91
C CYS A 84 -2.81 10.50 -0.25
N ARG A 85 -3.94 11.20 -0.05
CA ARG A 85 -4.54 12.08 -1.05
C ARG A 85 -3.55 13.17 -1.47
N ALA A 86 -2.98 13.89 -0.52
CA ALA A 86 -2.01 14.95 -0.75
C ALA A 86 -0.78 14.44 -1.50
N ALA A 87 -0.21 13.31 -1.08
CA ALA A 87 0.95 12.72 -1.76
C ALA A 87 0.66 12.36 -3.22
N ILE A 88 -0.54 11.89 -3.52
CA ILE A 88 -0.93 11.55 -4.89
C ILE A 88 -1.17 12.82 -5.72
N THR A 89 -1.92 13.79 -5.18
CA THR A 89 -2.29 15.01 -5.90
C THR A 89 -1.09 15.93 -6.12
N GLU A 90 -0.28 16.19 -5.09
CA GLU A 90 0.88 17.09 -5.18
C GLU A 90 1.91 16.57 -6.20
N ILE A 91 2.26 15.29 -6.13
CA ILE A 91 3.20 14.69 -7.09
C ILE A 91 2.64 14.71 -8.52
N ALA A 92 1.34 14.45 -8.68
CA ALA A 92 0.70 14.52 -9.99
C ALA A 92 0.73 15.94 -10.57
N GLU A 93 0.45 16.95 -9.77
CA GLU A 93 0.44 18.36 -10.17
C GLU A 93 1.85 18.87 -10.53
N GLU A 94 2.87 18.48 -9.76
CA GLU A 94 4.24 18.96 -9.95
C GLU A 94 5.00 18.24 -11.07
N THR A 95 4.79 16.92 -11.17
CA THR A 95 5.59 16.07 -12.08
C THR A 95 4.82 15.65 -13.33
N GLY A 96 3.51 15.87 -13.37
CA GLY A 96 2.62 15.34 -14.41
C GLY A 96 2.43 13.82 -14.37
N VAL A 97 3.02 13.12 -13.38
CA VAL A 97 2.96 11.67 -13.22
C VAL A 97 2.40 11.33 -11.85
N ARG A 98 1.35 10.49 -11.80
CA ARG A 98 0.73 10.06 -10.54
C ARG A 98 1.63 9.12 -9.74
N LEU A 99 1.71 9.33 -8.43
CA LEU A 99 2.22 8.34 -7.49
C LEU A 99 1.13 7.27 -7.25
N ILE A 100 1.49 5.99 -7.34
CA ILE A 100 0.55 4.89 -7.04
C ILE A 100 0.72 4.50 -5.57
N ILE A 101 -0.34 4.60 -4.78
CA ILE A 101 -0.36 4.09 -3.40
C ILE A 101 -1.28 2.86 -3.36
N VAL A 102 -0.75 1.74 -2.90
CA VAL A 102 -1.46 0.48 -2.73
C VAL A 102 -1.56 0.18 -1.24
N ALA A 103 -2.78 -0.07 -0.74
CA ALA A 103 -3.02 -0.39 0.66
C ALA A 103 -3.78 -1.71 0.82
N ALA A 104 -3.46 -2.43 1.90
CA ALA A 104 -4.22 -3.61 2.28
C ALA A 104 -5.61 -3.21 2.77
N ALA A 105 -6.66 -3.93 2.32
CA ALA A 105 -8.03 -3.67 2.73
C ALA A 105 -8.28 -3.94 4.23
N GLY A 106 -7.45 -4.78 4.85
CA GLY A 106 -7.57 -5.20 6.25
C GLY A 106 -7.96 -6.66 6.41
N ASN A 107 -7.86 -7.13 7.66
CA ASN A 107 -8.08 -8.51 8.08
C ASN A 107 -9.28 -8.64 9.04
N GLN A 108 -10.26 -7.73 8.93
CA GLN A 108 -11.40 -7.60 9.85
C GLN A 108 -12.72 -8.13 9.26
N GLY A 109 -12.65 -8.85 8.13
CA GLY A 109 -13.81 -9.54 7.55
C GLY A 109 -14.41 -10.62 8.48
N PRO A 110 -15.55 -11.23 8.12
CA PRO A 110 -16.22 -11.18 6.82
C PRO A 110 -17.36 -10.15 6.74
N ASN A 111 -17.61 -9.39 7.81
CA ASN A 111 -18.72 -8.45 7.86
C ASN A 111 -18.47 -7.26 6.91
N PRO A 112 -19.53 -6.68 6.31
CA PRO A 112 -19.42 -5.41 5.59
C PRO A 112 -18.92 -4.28 6.50
N GLY A 113 -18.33 -3.23 5.93
CA GLY A 113 -17.89 -2.06 6.71
C GLY A 113 -16.56 -2.26 7.45
N THR A 114 -15.69 -3.14 6.95
CA THR A 114 -14.46 -3.57 7.65
C THR A 114 -13.18 -3.13 6.96
N ILE A 115 -13.27 -2.33 5.89
CA ILE A 115 -12.10 -1.73 5.22
C ILE A 115 -11.38 -0.81 6.21
N VAL A 116 -10.05 -0.90 6.26
CA VAL A 116 -9.21 -0.08 7.15
C VAL A 116 -8.71 1.19 6.46
N VAL A 117 -8.39 2.21 7.24
CA VAL A 117 -7.63 3.38 6.79
C VAL A 117 -6.16 2.97 6.57
N PRO A 118 -5.46 3.45 5.51
CA PRO A 118 -5.87 4.46 4.54
C PRO A 118 -6.56 3.87 3.30
N SER A 119 -6.86 2.58 3.30
CA SER A 119 -7.49 1.89 2.18
C SER A 119 -8.93 2.34 1.88
N THR A 120 -9.52 3.14 2.76
CA THR A 120 -10.82 3.81 2.56
C THR A 120 -10.72 5.06 1.69
N GLU A 121 -9.53 5.64 1.51
CA GLU A 121 -9.31 6.81 0.67
C GLU A 121 -9.61 6.50 -0.81
N PRO A 122 -10.45 7.29 -1.51
CA PRO A 122 -10.82 7.04 -2.90
C PRO A 122 -9.64 6.76 -3.84
N GLU A 123 -8.57 7.55 -3.71
CA GLU A 123 -7.41 7.47 -4.62
C GLU A 123 -6.42 6.35 -4.30
N VAL A 124 -6.53 5.72 -3.13
CA VAL A 124 -5.65 4.62 -2.72
C VAL A 124 -6.18 3.32 -3.31
N LEU A 125 -5.30 2.54 -3.95
CA LEU A 125 -5.64 1.23 -4.49
C LEU A 125 -5.75 0.20 -3.35
N SER A 126 -6.97 -0.16 -2.99
CA SER A 126 -7.33 -1.11 -1.95
C SER A 126 -7.30 -2.54 -2.46
N ILE A 127 -6.54 -3.40 -1.76
CA ILE A 127 -6.36 -4.81 -2.11
C ILE A 127 -6.96 -5.70 -1.03
N GLY A 128 -8.01 -6.46 -1.39
CA GLY A 128 -8.51 -7.56 -0.58
C GLY A 128 -7.76 -8.87 -0.84
N VAL A 129 -8.11 -9.92 -0.09
CA VAL A 129 -7.37 -11.18 -0.08
C VAL A 129 -8.22 -12.35 -0.58
N LEU A 130 -7.63 -13.16 -1.45
CA LEU A 130 -8.16 -14.44 -1.90
C LEU A 130 -7.12 -15.57 -1.71
N THR A 131 -7.62 -16.80 -1.72
CA THR A 131 -6.85 -18.04 -1.56
C THR A 131 -6.60 -18.69 -2.92
N PHE A 132 -5.45 -19.36 -3.09
CA PHE A 132 -5.12 -20.02 -4.36
C PHE A 132 -5.82 -21.38 -4.50
N SER A 133 -5.77 -22.21 -3.47
CA SER A 133 -6.40 -23.53 -3.46
C SER A 133 -6.91 -23.89 -2.05
N PRO A 134 -8.24 -24.06 -1.84
CA PRO A 134 -9.30 -23.81 -2.83
C PRO A 134 -9.37 -22.32 -3.23
N PHE A 135 -9.99 -22.00 -4.36
CA PHE A 135 -10.07 -20.62 -4.88
C PHE A 135 -11.30 -19.89 -4.32
N TYR A 136 -11.13 -19.09 -3.27
CA TYR A 136 -12.20 -18.28 -2.67
C TYR A 136 -11.66 -17.04 -1.95
N ILE A 137 -12.54 -16.06 -1.69
CA ILE A 137 -12.20 -14.87 -0.89
C ILE A 137 -11.88 -15.32 0.54
N TRP A 138 -10.72 -14.94 1.05
CA TRP A 138 -10.31 -15.32 2.40
C TRP A 138 -11.31 -14.73 3.42
N PRO A 139 -11.80 -15.50 4.43
CA PRO A 139 -12.88 -15.02 5.29
C PRO A 139 -12.54 -13.77 6.09
N LEU A 140 -11.26 -13.58 6.42
CA LEU A 140 -10.77 -12.40 7.13
C LEU A 140 -10.51 -11.21 6.22
N SER A 141 -10.52 -11.35 4.89
CA SER A 141 -10.43 -10.19 3.99
C SER A 141 -11.53 -9.21 4.31
N SER A 142 -11.15 -7.99 4.69
CA SER A 142 -12.07 -6.89 4.92
C SER A 142 -12.92 -6.60 3.68
N ARG A 143 -14.14 -6.12 3.93
CA ARG A 143 -15.17 -5.91 2.90
C ARG A 143 -15.79 -4.54 3.05
N GLY A 144 -16.05 -3.92 1.91
CA GLY A 144 -16.80 -2.69 1.86
C GLY A 144 -18.28 -2.85 2.24
N PRO A 145 -19.06 -1.77 2.12
CA PRO A 145 -18.58 -0.43 1.75
C PRO A 145 -17.67 0.17 2.84
N THR A 146 -16.98 1.27 2.55
CA THR A 146 -16.39 2.10 3.63
C THR A 146 -17.51 2.71 4.48
N LYS A 147 -17.20 3.32 5.64
CA LYS A 147 -18.23 4.00 6.44
C LYS A 147 -18.92 5.16 5.71
N GLU A 148 -18.26 5.74 4.72
CA GLU A 148 -18.85 6.76 3.82
C GLU A 148 -19.70 6.18 2.70
N GLY A 149 -19.75 4.86 2.55
CA GLY A 149 -20.50 4.18 1.50
C GLY A 149 -19.71 3.94 0.20
N LEU A 150 -18.39 4.15 0.18
CA LEU A 150 -17.57 3.93 -1.01
C LEU A 150 -17.40 2.43 -1.30
N ILE A 151 -17.32 2.10 -2.60
CA ILE A 151 -17.03 0.73 -3.05
C ILE A 151 -15.53 0.46 -2.89
N LYS A 152 -15.18 -0.39 -1.93
CA LYS A 152 -13.84 -0.93 -1.68
C LYS A 152 -13.96 -2.41 -1.23
N PRO A 153 -12.95 -3.28 -1.41
CA PRO A 153 -11.68 -3.01 -2.07
C PRO A 153 -11.83 -2.83 -3.59
N ASP A 154 -10.81 -2.28 -4.25
CA ASP A 154 -10.81 -2.07 -5.71
C ASP A 154 -10.56 -3.38 -6.46
N LEU A 155 -9.70 -4.24 -5.89
CA LEU A 155 -9.44 -5.58 -6.39
C LEU A 155 -9.04 -6.54 -5.27
N VAL A 156 -8.87 -7.81 -5.61
CA VAL A 156 -8.41 -8.85 -4.69
C VAL A 156 -7.17 -9.54 -5.25
N TRP A 157 -6.27 -10.01 -4.37
CA TRP A 157 -5.08 -10.74 -4.77
C TRP A 157 -4.83 -11.98 -3.89
N PHE A 158 -3.99 -12.90 -4.36
CA PHE A 158 -3.55 -14.05 -3.56
C PHE A 158 -2.78 -13.55 -2.34
N GLY A 159 -3.22 -13.92 -1.13
CA GLY A 159 -2.59 -13.43 0.11
C GLY A 159 -2.57 -14.43 1.27
N VAL A 160 -2.86 -15.70 0.99
CA VAL A 160 -2.87 -16.76 2.01
C VAL A 160 -1.82 -17.80 1.67
N ASN A 161 -0.97 -18.15 2.65
CA ASN A 161 0.09 -19.17 2.56
C ASN A 161 1.03 -18.95 1.37
N LEU A 162 1.51 -17.72 1.19
CA LEU A 162 2.52 -17.38 0.19
C LEU A 162 3.93 -17.69 0.71
N ASN A 163 4.78 -18.28 -0.13
CA ASN A 163 6.22 -18.36 0.12
C ASN A 163 6.86 -16.99 -0.16
N VAL A 164 7.46 -16.38 0.86
CA VAL A 164 8.10 -15.06 0.79
C VAL A 164 9.41 -15.07 1.58
N ALA A 165 10.24 -14.04 1.37
CA ALA A 165 11.45 -13.85 2.16
C ALA A 165 11.13 -13.68 3.66
N SER A 166 11.94 -14.28 4.53
CA SER A 166 11.81 -14.24 5.99
C SER A 166 13.07 -13.66 6.63
N SER A 167 12.90 -12.82 7.66
CA SER A 167 14.01 -12.33 8.49
C SER A 167 14.44 -13.34 9.56
N LYS A 168 13.59 -14.32 9.89
CA LYS A 168 13.96 -15.47 10.73
C LYS A 168 14.75 -16.44 9.87
N SER A 169 16.01 -16.70 10.23
CA SER A 169 16.79 -17.80 9.66
C SER A 169 16.06 -19.11 9.96
N GLN A 170 15.87 -19.95 8.93
CA GLN A 170 15.46 -21.34 9.13
C GLN A 170 16.54 -22.14 9.85
#